data_AF-A0A2D5I162-F1
#
_entry.id   AF-A0A2D5I162-F1
#
_cell.length_a   1.000
_cell.length_b   1.000
_cell.length_c   1.000
_cell.angle_alpha   90.00
_cell.angle_beta   90.00
_cell.angle_gamma   90.00
#
_symmetry.space_group_name_H-M   'P 1'
#
loop_
_entity.id
_entity.type
_entity.pdbx_description
1 polymer ?
#
loop_
_entity_poly.entity_id
_entity_poly.type
_entity_poly.pdbx_seq_one_letter_code
_entity_poly.pdbx_strand_id
1 'polypeptide(L)'
;MNFFKVFFTALVFIYSNFLAAQNLKGIDFELERINEEKNVFLSVISSREDACLLKFFSGDCLERLDVDYQEGMRRFNMRRQEVFKAKRREKVKVRREKRGKNLNY
;
A
#
# COMPACT_ATOMS: atom_id res chain seq x y z
N MET A 1 -45.19 -9.97 6.68
CA MET A 1 -43.87 -10.09 7.38
C MET A 1 -42.66 -10.23 6.45
N ASN A 2 -42.75 -9.94 5.15
CA ASN A 2 -41.60 -10.07 4.22
C ASN A 2 -40.82 -8.77 3.99
N PHE A 3 -41.48 -7.61 4.10
CA PHE A 3 -40.85 -6.31 3.87
C PHE A 3 -39.70 -6.01 4.85
N PHE A 4 -39.89 -6.29 6.13
CA PHE A 4 -38.85 -6.06 7.16
C PHE A 4 -37.62 -6.94 6.94
N LYS A 5 -37.80 -8.20 6.51
CA LYS A 5 -36.69 -9.10 6.17
C LYS A 5 -35.90 -8.60 4.96
N VAL A 6 -36.59 -8.20 3.89
CA VAL A 6 -35.93 -7.66 2.68
C VAL A 6 -35.16 -6.38 3.01
N PHE A 7 -35.77 -5.46 3.75
CA PHE A 7 -35.13 -4.21 4.16
C PHE A 7 -33.90 -4.44 5.04
N PHE A 8 -33.98 -5.35 6.01
CA PHE A 8 -32.86 -5.70 6.88
C PHE A 8 -31.71 -6.34 6.09
N THR A 9 -32.01 -7.25 5.15
CA THR A 9 -30.97 -7.86 4.30
C THR A 9 -30.28 -6.84 3.38
N ALA A 10 -31.02 -5.86 2.86
CA ALA A 10 -30.47 -4.78 2.04
C ALA A 10 -29.54 -3.86 2.86
N LEU A 11 -29.92 -3.51 4.09
CA LEU A 11 -29.08 -2.72 5.00
C LEU A 11 -27.77 -3.42 5.35
N VAL A 12 -27.82 -4.71 5.68
CA VAL A 12 -26.62 -5.52 5.95
C VAL A 12 -25.72 -5.58 4.72
N PHE A 13 -26.30 -5.67 3.52
CA PHE A 13 -25.54 -5.67 2.27
C PHE A 13 -24.81 -4.34 2.05
N ILE A 14 -25.51 -3.20 2.20
CA ILE A 14 -24.92 -1.86 2.07
C ILE A 14 -23.78 -1.68 3.07
N TYR A 15 -24.00 -2.04 4.34
CA TYR A 15 -22.99 -1.90 5.39
C TYR A 15 -21.73 -2.72 5.11
N SER A 16 -21.88 -3.97 4.66
CA SER A 16 -20.72 -4.83 4.32
C SER A 16 -19.88 -4.27 3.16
N ASN A 17 -20.52 -3.71 2.12
CA ASN A 17 -19.80 -3.08 1.01
C ASN A 17 -19.11 -1.79 1.45
N PHE A 18 -19.74 -1.00 2.33
CA PHE A 18 -19.14 0.21 2.90
C PHE A 18 -17.88 -0.10 3.71
N LEU A 19 -17.93 -1.12 4.56
CA LEU A 19 -16.79 -1.54 5.38
C LEU A 19 -15.60 -2.00 4.50
N ALA A 20 -15.89 -2.79 3.46
CA ALA A 20 -14.87 -3.22 2.50
C ALA A 20 -14.24 -2.05 1.73
N ALA A 21 -15.04 -1.03 1.40
CA ALA A 21 -14.55 0.19 0.74
C ALA A 21 -13.63 1.01 1.66
N GLN A 22 -13.96 1.11 2.97
CA GLN A 22 -13.06 1.74 3.94
C GLN A 22 -11.72 1.02 4.07
N ASN A 23 -11.73 -0.32 4.18
CA ASN A 23 -10.49 -1.09 4.27
C ASN A 23 -9.59 -0.88 3.05
N LEU A 24 -10.15 -0.89 1.84
CA LEU A 24 -9.40 -0.61 0.61
C LEU A 24 -8.84 0.82 0.58
N LYS A 25 -9.61 1.80 1.07
CA LYS A 25 -9.16 3.18 1.16
C LYS A 25 -8.00 3.36 2.16
N GLY A 26 -8.05 2.67 3.30
CA GLY A 26 -6.96 2.67 4.27
C GLY A 26 -5.66 2.09 3.71
N ILE A 27 -5.76 1.01 2.92
CA ILE A 27 -4.63 0.40 2.21
C ILE A 27 -4.03 1.37 1.17
N ASP A 28 -4.88 2.13 0.47
CA ASP A 28 -4.44 3.11 -0.53
C ASP A 28 -3.72 4.30 0.12
N PHE A 29 -4.21 4.78 1.27
CA PHE A 29 -3.54 5.80 2.07
C PHE A 29 -2.16 5.33 2.56
N GLU A 30 -2.04 4.07 2.97
CA GLU A 30 -0.74 3.52 3.37
C GLU A 30 0.25 3.48 2.20
N LEU A 31 -0.23 3.18 0.99
CA LEU A 31 0.60 3.16 -0.21
C LEU A 31 1.09 4.57 -0.60
N GLU A 32 0.23 5.57 -0.42
CA GLU A 32 0.55 6.99 -0.61
C GLU A 32 1.63 7.45 0.38
N ARG A 33 1.45 7.13 1.68
CA ARG A 33 2.44 7.43 2.72
C ARG A 33 3.80 6.80 2.42
N ILE A 34 3.84 5.54 1.97
CA ILE A 34 5.11 4.89 1.56
C ILE A 34 5.77 5.66 0.42
N ASN A 35 4.99 6.19 -0.52
CA ASN A 35 5.52 6.95 -1.64
C ASN A 35 6.06 8.32 -1.22
N GLU A 36 5.39 9.00 -0.28
CA GLU A 36 5.88 10.25 0.32
C GLU A 36 7.19 10.03 1.07
N GLU A 37 7.26 9.03 1.95
CA GLU A 37 8.49 8.66 2.68
C GLU A 37 9.64 8.35 1.72
N LYS A 38 9.35 7.65 0.62
CA LYS A 38 10.34 7.35 -0.44
C LYS A 38 10.83 8.63 -1.12
N ASN A 39 9.95 9.59 -1.40
CA ASN A 39 10.36 10.85 -2.03
C ASN A 39 11.26 11.67 -1.11
N VAL A 40 10.97 11.71 0.20
CA VAL A 40 11.86 12.33 1.21
C VAL A 40 13.20 11.60 1.29
N PHE A 41 13.20 10.27 1.22
CA PHE A 41 14.45 9.51 1.17
C PHE A 41 15.29 9.85 -0.07
N LEU A 42 14.67 9.92 -1.25
CA LEU A 42 15.36 10.26 -2.49
C LEU A 42 15.94 11.67 -2.48
N SER A 43 15.25 12.65 -1.86
CA SER A 43 15.81 14.00 -1.73
C SER A 43 17.04 14.03 -0.83
N VAL A 44 17.06 13.23 0.25
CA VAL A 44 18.23 13.07 1.11
C VAL A 44 19.40 12.40 0.37
N ILE A 45 19.13 11.34 -0.40
CA ILE A 45 20.16 10.68 -1.22
C ILE A 45 20.75 11.68 -2.23
N SER A 46 19.90 12.42 -2.95
CA SER A 46 20.34 13.43 -3.93
C SER A 46 21.23 14.50 -3.29
N SER A 47 20.84 15.03 -2.12
CA SER A 47 21.66 16.01 -1.41
C SER A 47 23.02 15.45 -0.96
N ARG A 48 23.06 14.16 -0.57
CA ARG A 48 24.31 13.49 -0.22
C ARG A 48 25.18 13.20 -1.45
N GLU A 49 24.57 12.93 -2.60
CA GLU A 49 25.25 12.73 -3.87
C GLU A 49 25.99 14.01 -4.28
N ASP A 50 25.29 15.15 -4.25
CA ASP A 50 25.89 16.47 -4.50
C ASP A 50 27.08 16.72 -3.57
N ALA A 51 26.93 16.41 -2.28
CA ALA A 51 28.00 16.56 -1.30
C ALA A 51 29.19 15.61 -1.54
N CYS A 52 28.97 14.42 -2.09
CA CYS A 52 30.03 13.50 -2.48
C CYS A 52 30.76 14.01 -3.73
N LEU A 53 30.02 14.52 -4.72
CA LEU A 53 30.58 15.02 -5.99
C LEU A 53 31.45 16.27 -5.81
N LEU A 54 31.20 17.07 -4.77
CA LEU A 54 32.04 18.22 -4.42
C LEU A 54 33.42 17.84 -3.85
N LYS A 55 33.67 16.57 -3.53
CA LYS A 55 34.95 16.10 -2.97
C LYS A 55 35.89 15.61 -4.08
N PHE A 56 37.16 16.00 -4.03
CA PHE A 56 38.22 15.32 -4.80
C PHE A 56 38.35 13.88 -4.31
N PHE A 57 38.33 12.90 -5.23
CA PHE A 57 38.25 11.44 -4.96
C PHE A 57 36.93 11.00 -4.30
N SER A 58 35.81 11.21 -4.98
CA SER A 58 34.46 10.87 -4.51
C SER A 58 34.09 9.37 -4.57
N GLY A 59 34.97 8.50 -5.06
CA GLY A 59 34.70 7.06 -5.27
C GLY A 59 34.11 6.36 -4.05
N ASP A 60 34.83 6.33 -2.93
CA ASP A 60 34.38 5.70 -1.68
C ASP A 60 33.13 6.38 -1.06
N CYS A 61 32.88 7.64 -1.40
CA CYS A 61 31.69 8.37 -0.95
C CYS A 61 30.46 7.91 -1.73
N LEU A 62 30.59 7.83 -3.06
CA LEU A 62 29.54 7.40 -3.97
C LEU A 62 29.22 5.92 -3.82
N GLU A 63 30.22 5.06 -3.60
CA GLU A 63 29.98 3.62 -3.39
C GLU A 63 29.14 3.36 -2.13
N ARG A 64 29.47 4.03 -1.01
CA ARG A 64 28.66 3.95 0.21
C ARG A 64 27.25 4.52 0.01
N LEU A 65 27.13 5.59 -0.77
CA LEU A 65 25.84 6.18 -1.07
C LEU A 65 24.97 5.26 -1.94
N ASP A 66 25.55 4.54 -2.90
CA ASP A 66 24.85 3.53 -3.68
C ASP A 66 24.35 2.39 -2.77
N VAL A 67 25.18 1.88 -1.85
CA VAL A 67 24.74 0.87 -0.87
C VAL A 67 23.53 1.37 -0.05
N ASP A 68 23.61 2.59 0.48
CA ASP A 68 22.50 3.21 1.24
C ASP A 68 21.23 3.34 0.37
N TYR A 69 21.40 3.75 -0.89
CA TYR A 69 20.31 3.84 -1.87
C TYR A 69 19.66 2.48 -2.12
N GLN A 70 20.45 1.45 -2.43
CA GLN A 70 19.94 0.11 -2.72
C GLN A 70 19.20 -0.49 -1.52
N GLU A 71 19.75 -0.34 -0.31
CA GLU A 71 19.11 -0.83 0.90
C GLU A 71 17.79 -0.11 1.18
N GLY A 72 17.79 1.23 1.07
CA GLY A 72 16.58 2.03 1.24
C GLY A 72 15.49 1.66 0.22
N MET A 73 15.85 1.57 -1.06
CA MET A 73 14.93 1.17 -2.13
C MET A 73 14.38 -0.23 -1.92
N ARG A 74 15.21 -1.19 -1.49
CA ARG A 74 14.76 -2.54 -1.13
C ARG A 74 13.73 -2.50 -0.02
N ARG A 75 13.94 -1.70 1.03
CA ARG A 75 12.98 -1.54 2.14
C ARG A 75 11.63 -1.02 1.66
N PHE A 76 11.62 0.04 0.83
CA PHE A 76 10.38 0.58 0.28
C PHE A 76 9.65 -0.42 -0.62
N ASN A 77 10.39 -1.14 -1.46
CA ASN A 77 9.83 -2.16 -2.34
C ASN A 77 9.19 -3.31 -1.55
N MET A 78 9.85 -3.79 -0.50
CA MET A 78 9.30 -4.85 0.37
C MET A 78 8.00 -4.41 1.04
N ARG A 79 7.99 -3.23 1.68
CA ARG A 79 6.78 -2.66 2.30
C ARG A 79 5.64 -2.50 1.29
N ARG A 80 5.94 -1.94 0.12
CA ARG A 80 4.96 -1.77 -0.95
C ARG A 80 4.38 -3.11 -1.42
N GLN A 81 5.21 -4.15 -1.54
CA GLN A 81 4.75 -5.49 -1.90
C GLN A 81 3.81 -6.10 -0.84
N GLU A 82 4.09 -5.89 0.45
CA GLU A 82 3.24 -6.35 1.55
C GLU A 82 1.87 -5.68 1.50
N VAL A 83 1.83 -4.36 1.31
CA VAL A 83 0.56 -3.61 1.15
C VAL A 83 -0.20 -4.10 -0.08
N PHE A 84 0.47 -4.36 -1.20
CA PHE A 84 -0.19 -4.96 -2.38
C PHE A 84 -0.69 -6.38 -2.14
N LYS A 85 0.00 -7.19 -1.32
CA LYS A 85 -0.49 -8.51 -0.91
C LYS A 85 -1.75 -8.35 -0.05
N ALA A 86 -1.77 -7.42 0.90
CA ALA A 86 -2.95 -7.11 1.71
C ALA A 86 -4.13 -6.65 0.85
N LYS A 87 -3.91 -5.73 -0.09
CA LYS A 87 -4.92 -5.26 -1.05
C LYS A 87 -5.54 -6.41 -1.85
N ARG A 88 -4.70 -7.34 -2.32
CA ARG A 88 -5.16 -8.53 -3.06
C ARG A 88 -5.99 -9.46 -2.19
N ARG A 89 -5.56 -9.72 -0.94
CA ARG A 89 -6.31 -10.54 0.01
C ARG A 89 -7.69 -9.95 0.29
N GLU A 90 -7.77 -8.64 0.50
CA GLU A 90 -9.05 -7.98 0.76
C GLU A 90 -9.98 -8.04 -0.45
N LYS A 91 -9.46 -7.80 -1.67
CA LYS A 91 -10.24 -7.98 -2.91
C LYS A 91 -10.75 -9.41 -3.08
N VAL A 92 -9.94 -10.42 -2.75
CA VAL A 92 -10.35 -11.83 -2.81
C VAL A 92 -11.43 -12.12 -1.77
N LYS A 93 -11.31 -11.60 -0.55
CA LYS A 93 -12.31 -11.74 0.51
C LYS A 93 -13.67 -11.19 0.06
N VAL A 94 -13.69 -9.96 -0.45
CA VAL A 94 -14.91 -9.33 -1.00
C VAL A 94 -15.53 -10.17 -2.13
N ARG A 95 -14.70 -10.72 -3.03
CA ARG A 95 -15.18 -11.59 -4.12
C ARG A 95 -15.77 -12.90 -3.60
N ARG A 96 -15.16 -13.52 -2.59
CA ARG A 96 -15.65 -14.76 -1.96
C ARG A 96 -16.98 -14.54 -1.25
N GLU A 97 -17.09 -13.46 -0.48
CA GLU A 97 -18.35 -13.09 0.19
C GLU A 97 -19.48 -12.86 -0.82
N LYS A 98 -19.19 -12.23 -1.97
CA LYS A 98 -20.17 -12.08 -3.06
C LYS A 98 -20.60 -13.41 -3.66
N ARG A 99 -19.67 -14.34 -3.91
CA ARG A 99 -19.98 -15.65 -4.51
C ARG A 99 -20.71 -16.59 -3.56
N GLY A 100 -20.31 -16.66 -2.29
CA GLY A 100 -20.96 -17.51 -1.29
C GLY A 100 -22.41 -17.13 -1.01
N LYS A 101 -22.77 -15.86 -1.21
CA LYS A 101 -24.15 -15.38 -1.09
C LYS A 101 -25.01 -15.64 -2.34
N ASN A 102 -24.40 -15.80 -3.52
CA ASN A 102 -25.12 -16.15 -4.77
C ASN A 102 -25.46 -17.65 -4.89
N LEU A 103 -24.85 -18.52 -4.07
CA LEU A 103 -25.10 -19.97 -4.08
C LEU A 103 -26.15 -20.43 -3.05
N ASN A 104 -26.63 -19.52 -2.20
CA ASN A 104 -27.63 -19.78 -1.14
C ASN A 104 -29.03 -19.21 -1.49
N TYR A 105 -29.30 -18.95 -2.77
CA TYR A 105 -30.61 -18.56 -3.29
C TYR A 105 -31.17 -19.65 -4.19
#